data_AF-A0A2V5QJJ3-F1
#
_entry.id   AF-A0A2V5QJJ3-F1
#
_cell.length_a   1.000
_cell.length_b   1.000
_cell.length_c   1.000
_cell.angle_alpha   90.00
_cell.angle_beta   90.00
_cell.angle_gamma   90.00
#
_symmetry.space_group_name_H-M   'P 1'
#
loop_
_entity.id
_entity.type
_entity.pdbx_description
1 polymer ?
#
loop_
_entity_poly.entity_id
_entity_poly.type
_entity_poly.pdbx_seq_one_letter_code
_entity_poly.pdbx_strand_id
1 'polypeptide(L)'
;ADDAVNYGGMGAIIGHEMTHGFDDQGRQFDAAGNLRDWWSPESAAKFEERSKAVVQQYSEYEPLPGAHVNGELTQGENIADIGGLKLAYAALQKALEKNPQAREQKIDGFTPEQRFFLGWAQAWRANQRDQDLRLRLNTDPHSPNQYRCN
;
A
#
# COMPACT_ATOMS: atom_id res chain seq x y z
N ALA A 1 7.59 -17.37 10.63
CA ALA A 1 7.96 -16.54 9.46
C ALA A 1 9.30 -15.90 9.77
N ASP A 2 10.21 -15.84 8.79
CA ASP A 2 11.47 -15.13 8.93
C ASP A 2 11.30 -13.64 8.57
N ASP A 3 12.36 -12.86 8.74
CA ASP A 3 12.34 -11.41 8.59
C ASP A 3 11.76 -10.95 7.25
N ALA A 4 12.14 -11.54 6.12
CA ALA A 4 11.64 -11.10 4.82
C ALA A 4 10.10 -11.16 4.74
N VAL A 5 9.51 -12.26 5.19
CA VAL A 5 8.06 -12.44 5.22
C VAL A 5 7.41 -11.52 6.27
N ASN A 6 8.06 -11.32 7.43
CA ASN A 6 7.56 -10.41 8.46
C ASN A 6 7.53 -8.95 7.97
N TYR A 7 8.57 -8.49 7.25
CA TYR A 7 8.60 -7.16 6.63
C TYR A 7 7.56 -7.05 5.51
N GLY A 8 7.40 -8.06 4.67
CA GLY A 8 6.41 -8.06 3.58
C GLY A 8 4.96 -8.13 4.03
N GLY A 9 4.69 -8.74 5.19
CA GLY A 9 3.37 -8.80 5.81
C GLY A 9 3.17 -7.67 6.81
N MET A 10 3.48 -7.93 8.09
CA MET A 10 3.24 -6.99 9.19
C MET A 10 4.03 -5.68 9.04
N GLY A 11 5.25 -5.74 8.50
CA GLY A 11 6.03 -4.53 8.24
C GLY A 11 5.35 -3.59 7.24
N ALA A 12 4.76 -4.15 6.18
CA ALA A 12 4.00 -3.38 5.19
C ALA A 12 2.73 -2.79 5.81
N ILE A 13 2.03 -3.54 6.68
CA ILE A 13 0.87 -3.03 7.44
C ILE A 13 1.29 -1.87 8.36
N ILE A 14 2.37 -2.00 9.11
CA ILE A 14 2.87 -0.90 9.96
C ILE A 14 3.20 0.33 9.10
N GLY A 15 3.86 0.13 7.96
CA GLY A 15 4.14 1.22 7.02
C GLY A 15 2.86 1.85 6.42
N HIS A 16 1.82 1.05 6.20
CA HIS A 16 0.52 1.49 5.71
C HIS A 16 -0.14 2.43 6.74
N GLU A 17 -0.23 2.01 8.01
CA GLU A 17 -0.75 2.86 9.09
C GLU A 17 0.06 4.14 9.30
N MET A 18 1.38 4.07 9.15
CA MET A 18 2.22 5.28 9.19
C MET A 18 1.94 6.23 8.02
N THR A 19 1.62 5.69 6.84
CA THR A 19 1.36 6.47 5.63
C THR A 19 -0.01 7.15 5.69
N HIS A 20 -0.99 6.59 6.40
CA HIS A 20 -2.28 7.26 6.63
C HIS A 20 -2.15 8.65 7.26
N GLY A 21 -1.13 8.90 8.09
CA GLY A 21 -0.84 10.25 8.59
C GLY A 21 -0.48 11.28 7.51
N PHE A 22 -0.28 10.84 6.26
CA PHE A 22 0.17 11.63 5.13
C PHE A 22 -0.62 11.36 3.85
N ASP A 23 -1.74 10.63 3.91
CA ASP A 23 -2.64 10.44 2.76
C ASP A 23 -3.47 11.72 2.48
N ASP A 24 -4.46 11.65 1.59
CA ASP A 24 -5.27 12.80 1.21
C ASP A 24 -6.07 13.41 2.38
N GLN A 25 -6.42 12.61 3.38
CA GLN A 25 -7.10 13.07 4.60
C GLN A 25 -6.11 13.38 5.72
N GLY A 26 -5.22 12.45 6.03
CA GLY A 26 -4.27 12.56 7.13
C GLY A 26 -3.33 13.75 6.99
N ARG A 27 -2.92 14.11 5.76
CA ARG A 27 -2.08 15.30 5.53
C ARG A 27 -2.70 16.61 6.01
N GLN A 28 -4.02 16.65 6.24
CA GLN A 28 -4.73 17.85 6.70
C GLN A 28 -4.59 18.05 8.22
N PHE A 29 -4.06 17.06 8.94
CA PHE A 29 -3.87 17.10 10.38
C PHE A 29 -2.40 17.30 10.73
N ASP A 30 -2.11 18.23 11.63
CA ASP A 30 -0.75 18.45 12.14
C ASP A 30 -0.31 17.35 13.13
N ALA A 31 0.94 17.41 13.58
CA ALA A 31 1.51 16.39 14.49
C ALA A 31 0.79 16.26 15.85
N ALA A 32 -0.07 17.21 16.23
CA ALA A 32 -0.89 17.14 17.43
C ALA A 32 -2.35 16.70 17.14
N GLY A 33 -2.67 16.39 15.88
CA GLY A 33 -3.99 15.94 15.44
C GLY A 33 -4.97 17.08 15.17
N ASN A 34 -4.49 18.32 14.96
CA ASN A 34 -5.38 19.45 14.64
C ASN A 34 -5.56 19.59 13.14
N LEU A 35 -6.80 19.82 12.69
CA LEU A 35 -7.08 20.19 11.30
C LEU A 35 -6.50 21.57 11.00
N ARG A 36 -5.38 21.59 10.29
CA ARG A 36 -4.60 22.80 10.00
C ARG A 36 -3.76 22.58 8.75
N ASP A 37 -3.78 23.54 7.84
CA ASP A 37 -2.81 23.51 6.73
C ASP A 37 -1.40 23.80 7.26
N TRP A 38 -0.55 22.78 7.23
CA TRP A 38 0.85 22.83 7.63
C TRP A 38 1.80 22.61 6.45
N TRP A 39 1.26 22.50 5.23
CA TRP A 39 2.04 22.31 4.01
C TRP A 39 2.32 23.67 3.36
N SER A 40 3.46 23.76 2.66
CA SER A 40 3.64 24.88 1.72
C SER A 40 2.72 24.70 0.52
N PRO A 41 2.26 25.78 -0.15
CA PRO A 41 1.45 25.66 -1.36
C PRO A 41 2.12 24.82 -2.46
N GLU A 42 3.45 24.90 -2.58
CA GLU A 42 4.20 24.10 -3.55
C GLU A 42 4.16 22.60 -3.21
N SER A 43 4.35 22.24 -1.94
CA SER A 43 4.28 20.85 -1.50
C SER A 43 2.88 20.28 -1.68
N ALA A 44 1.84 21.06 -1.37
CA ALA A 44 0.45 20.64 -1.53
C ALA A 44 0.09 20.38 -3.00
N ALA A 45 0.49 21.27 -3.92
CA ALA A 45 0.27 21.07 -5.35
C ALA A 45 0.98 19.81 -5.87
N LYS A 46 2.23 19.57 -5.43
CA LYS A 46 3.02 18.39 -5.78
C LYS A 46 2.46 17.09 -5.18
N PHE A 47 1.78 17.16 -4.04
CA PHE A 47 1.06 16.02 -3.49
C PHE A 47 -0.15 15.70 -4.35
N GLU A 48 -0.97 16.70 -4.66
CA GLU A 48 -2.18 16.53 -5.47
C GLU A 48 -1.90 16.01 -6.88
N GLU A 49 -0.79 16.44 -7.51
CA GLU A 49 -0.34 15.90 -8.79
C GLU A 49 -0.09 14.39 -8.70
N ARG A 50 0.58 13.93 -7.64
CA ARG A 50 0.92 12.51 -7.46
C ARG A 50 -0.28 11.69 -7.02
N SER A 51 -1.15 12.22 -6.16
CA SER A 51 -2.39 11.53 -5.76
C SER A 51 -3.30 11.34 -6.96
N LYS A 52 -3.40 12.33 -7.86
CA LYS A 52 -4.13 12.19 -9.14
C LYS A 52 -3.61 11.06 -10.02
N ALA A 53 -2.30 10.83 -10.05
CA ALA A 53 -1.73 9.68 -10.77
C ALA A 53 -2.18 8.35 -10.17
N VAL A 54 -2.27 8.25 -8.82
CA VAL A 54 -2.81 7.06 -8.13
C VAL A 54 -4.29 6.88 -8.45
N VAL A 55 -5.10 7.95 -8.38
CA VAL A 55 -6.51 7.92 -8.77
C VAL A 55 -6.68 7.41 -10.20
N GLN A 56 -5.90 7.94 -11.15
CA GLN A 56 -5.96 7.54 -12.56
C GLN A 56 -5.62 6.06 -12.73
N GLN A 57 -4.49 5.61 -12.17
CA GLN A 57 -4.08 4.21 -12.25
C GLN A 57 -5.17 3.26 -11.74
N TYR A 58 -5.71 3.53 -10.54
CA TYR A 58 -6.69 2.62 -9.95
C TYR A 58 -8.05 2.68 -10.66
N SER A 59 -8.40 3.82 -11.27
CA SER A 59 -9.64 3.95 -12.06
C SER A 59 -9.62 3.14 -13.36
N GLU A 60 -8.46 2.69 -13.84
CA GLU A 60 -8.33 1.82 -15.01
C GLU A 60 -8.63 0.34 -14.68
N TYR A 61 -8.68 -0.03 -13.41
CA TYR A 61 -8.90 -1.41 -13.01
C TYR A 61 -10.38 -1.82 -13.07
N GLU A 62 -10.67 -2.85 -13.87
CA GLU A 62 -12.01 -3.39 -14.09
C GLU A 62 -12.14 -4.81 -13.49
N PRO A 63 -12.45 -4.96 -12.19
CA PRO A 63 -12.62 -6.26 -11.52
C PRO A 63 -13.81 -7.08 -12.03
N LEU A 64 -14.84 -6.41 -12.57
CA LEU A 64 -16.03 -7.03 -13.13
C LEU A 64 -16.39 -6.30 -14.43
N PRO A 65 -16.95 -6.99 -15.45
CA PRO A 65 -17.37 -6.34 -16.69
C PRO A 65 -18.27 -5.12 -16.44
N GLY A 66 -17.84 -3.98 -16.97
CA GLY A 66 -18.47 -2.67 -16.86
C GLY A 66 -18.32 -1.98 -15.49
N ALA A 67 -17.60 -2.55 -14.53
CA ALA A 67 -17.44 -1.99 -13.18
C ALA A 67 -15.98 -1.81 -12.83
N HIS A 68 -15.58 -0.54 -12.73
CA HIS A 68 -14.22 -0.12 -12.43
C HIS A 68 -14.06 0.19 -10.94
N VAL A 69 -12.83 0.10 -10.43
CA VAL A 69 -12.49 0.65 -9.12
C VAL A 69 -12.68 2.16 -9.16
N ASN A 70 -13.31 2.72 -8.12
CA ASN A 70 -13.41 4.17 -7.97
C ASN A 70 -12.10 4.69 -7.36
N GLY A 71 -11.18 5.16 -8.19
CA GLY A 71 -9.86 5.62 -7.73
C GLY A 71 -9.92 6.80 -6.75
N GLU A 72 -10.93 7.67 -6.84
CA GLU A 72 -11.11 8.77 -5.88
C GLU A 72 -11.53 8.26 -4.50
N LEU A 73 -12.44 7.28 -4.47
CA LEU A 73 -12.88 6.63 -3.23
C LEU A 73 -11.72 5.88 -2.55
N THR A 74 -10.86 5.21 -3.33
CA THR A 74 -9.83 4.34 -2.78
C THR A 74 -8.46 5.00 -2.61
N GLN A 75 -8.31 6.29 -2.96
CA GLN A 75 -6.99 6.92 -3.03
C GLN A 75 -6.21 6.89 -1.71
N GLY A 76 -6.86 7.12 -0.56
CA GLY A 76 -6.21 7.11 0.74
C GLY A 76 -5.57 5.76 1.05
N GLU A 77 -6.34 4.69 0.90
CA GLU A 77 -5.89 3.31 1.08
C GLU A 77 -4.82 2.90 0.07
N ASN A 78 -4.94 3.31 -1.20
CA ASN A 78 -3.95 3.01 -2.22
C ASN A 78 -2.63 3.72 -1.96
N ILE A 79 -2.67 4.99 -1.54
CA ILE A 79 -1.48 5.75 -1.12
C ILE A 79 -0.82 5.04 0.08
N ALA A 80 -1.62 4.61 1.05
CA ALA A 80 -1.15 3.91 2.23
C ALA A 80 -0.50 2.55 1.89
N ASP A 81 -1.07 1.75 0.99
CA ASP A 81 -0.46 0.50 0.50
C ASP A 81 0.89 0.73 -0.18
N ILE A 82 0.93 1.66 -1.14
CA ILE A 82 2.16 1.97 -1.90
C ILE A 82 3.25 2.49 -0.95
N GLY A 83 2.89 3.41 -0.06
CA GLY A 83 3.80 3.97 0.93
C GLY A 83 4.30 2.91 1.92
N GLY A 84 3.38 2.11 2.45
CA GLY A 84 3.68 1.08 3.42
C GLY A 84 4.58 -0.02 2.89
N LEU A 85 4.29 -0.52 1.69
CA LEU A 85 5.12 -1.53 1.04
C LEU A 85 6.53 -0.98 0.74
N LYS A 86 6.63 0.28 0.28
CA LYS A 86 7.91 0.94 0.00
C LYS A 86 8.74 1.14 1.27
N LEU A 87 8.11 1.60 2.36
CA LEU A 87 8.78 1.79 3.66
C LEU A 87 9.27 0.46 4.23
N ALA A 88 8.42 -0.58 4.19
CA ALA A 88 8.77 -1.91 4.68
C ALA A 88 9.90 -2.54 3.87
N TYR A 89 9.90 -2.39 2.54
CA TYR A 89 10.99 -2.88 1.69
C TYR A 89 12.31 -2.17 1.99
N ALA A 90 12.29 -0.84 2.15
CA ALA A 90 13.47 -0.08 2.54
C ALA A 90 14.00 -0.50 3.92
N ALA A 91 13.11 -0.82 4.87
CA ALA A 91 13.49 -1.32 6.19
C ALA A 91 14.14 -2.72 6.11
N LEU A 92 13.59 -3.62 5.28
CA LEU A 92 14.22 -4.92 4.99
C LEU A 92 15.62 -4.74 4.40
N GLN A 93 15.79 -3.85 3.41
CA GLN A 93 17.09 -3.61 2.80
C GLN A 93 18.13 -3.14 3.82
N LYS A 94 17.76 -2.23 4.73
CA LYS A 94 18.63 -1.80 5.84
C LYS A 94 18.96 -2.93 6.82
N ALA A 95 18.03 -3.86 7.06
CA ALA A 95 18.30 -5.02 7.90
C ALA A 95 19.29 -6.00 7.23
N LEU A 96 19.12 -6.25 5.93
CA LEU A 96 20.01 -7.09 5.13
C LEU A 96 21.41 -6.49 4.96
N GLU A 97 21.54 -5.17 4.88
CA GLU A 97 22.85 -4.49 4.89
C GLU A 97 23.63 -4.75 6.18
N LYS A 98 22.93 -4.84 7.32
CA LYS A 98 23.55 -5.16 8.62
C LYS A 98 23.84 -6.65 8.79
N ASN A 99 23.22 -7.50 7.97
CA ASN A 99 23.43 -8.95 7.99
C ASN A 99 23.57 -9.50 6.55
N PRO A 100 24.73 -9.30 5.89
CA PRO A 100 24.93 -9.70 4.50
C PRO A 100 24.73 -11.21 4.26
N GLN A 101 25.03 -12.06 5.24
CA GLN A 101 24.82 -13.51 5.14
C GLN A 101 23.33 -13.85 4.95
N ALA A 102 22.44 -13.12 5.63
CA ALA A 102 21.00 -13.31 5.48
C ALA A 102 20.52 -12.94 4.06
N ARG A 103 21.18 -11.99 3.38
CA ARG A 103 20.86 -11.60 1.99
C ARG A 103 21.14 -12.73 0.99
N GLU A 104 22.20 -13.49 1.22
CA GLU A 104 22.60 -14.59 0.34
C GLU A 104 21.79 -15.88 0.61
N GLN A 105 21.17 -15.99 1.78
CA GLN A 105 20.41 -17.17 2.17
C GLN A 105 19.07 -17.26 1.42
N LYS A 106 18.96 -18.29 0.58
CA LYS A 106 17.68 -18.69 -0.01
C LYS A 106 16.92 -19.61 0.93
N ILE A 107 15.60 -19.41 1.00
CA ILE A 107 14.66 -20.34 1.65
C ILE A 107 13.68 -20.79 0.58
N ASP A 108 13.51 -22.10 0.43
CA ASP A 108 12.69 -22.73 -0.61
C ASP A 108 13.00 -22.23 -2.03
N GLY A 109 14.27 -21.88 -2.28
CA GLY A 109 14.76 -21.38 -3.57
C GLY A 109 14.60 -19.87 -3.80
N PHE A 110 13.94 -19.14 -2.89
CA PHE A 110 13.67 -17.71 -3.02
C PHE A 110 14.63 -16.84 -2.20
N THR A 111 15.04 -15.70 -2.75
CA THR A 111 15.81 -14.68 -2.03
C THR A 111 14.95 -13.97 -0.98
N PRO A 112 15.54 -13.29 0.01
CA PRO A 112 14.79 -12.46 0.95
C PRO A 112 13.87 -11.44 0.26
N GLU A 113 14.33 -10.77 -0.79
CA GLU A 113 13.51 -9.81 -1.55
C GLU A 113 12.32 -10.47 -2.22
N GLN A 114 12.49 -11.66 -2.80
CA GLN A 114 11.36 -12.40 -3.39
C GLN A 114 10.35 -12.82 -2.32
N ARG A 115 10.84 -13.29 -1.16
CA ARG A 115 10.00 -13.72 -0.05
C ARG A 115 9.26 -12.57 0.62
N PHE A 116 9.81 -11.36 0.56
CA PHE A 116 9.11 -10.14 0.95
C PHE A 116 7.83 -9.94 0.12
N PHE A 117 7.94 -9.96 -1.22
CA PHE A 117 6.77 -9.80 -2.08
C PHE A 117 5.81 -11.00 -2.02
N LEU A 118 6.32 -12.21 -1.78
CA LEU A 118 5.46 -13.36 -1.49
C LEU A 118 4.68 -13.17 -0.17
N GLY A 119 5.32 -12.62 0.86
CA GLY A 119 4.67 -12.28 2.13
C GLY A 119 3.54 -11.26 1.95
N TRP A 120 3.80 -10.20 1.18
CA TRP A 120 2.79 -9.21 0.80
C TRP A 120 1.62 -9.85 0.06
N ALA A 121 1.90 -10.60 -1.00
CA ALA A 121 0.85 -11.25 -1.80
C ALA A 121 0.01 -12.24 -0.98
N GLN A 122 0.63 -12.94 -0.03
CA GLN A 122 -0.07 -13.89 0.83
C GLN A 122 -1.04 -13.23 1.80
N ALA A 123 -0.77 -11.99 2.25
CA ALA A 123 -1.65 -11.21 3.10
C ALA A 123 -2.96 -10.82 2.40
N TRP A 124 -2.91 -10.66 1.07
CA TRP A 124 -4.06 -10.25 0.26
C TRP A 124 -4.87 -11.41 -0.33
N ARG A 125 -4.47 -12.67 -0.10
CA ARG A 125 -5.23 -13.83 -0.60
C ARG A 125 -6.65 -13.83 -0.07
N ALA A 126 -7.61 -13.59 -0.95
CA ALA A 126 -9.03 -13.68 -0.68
C ALA A 126 -9.77 -14.14 -1.92
N ASN A 127 -10.97 -14.69 -1.71
CA ASN A 127 -11.96 -14.94 -2.76
C ASN A 127 -13.24 -14.23 -2.37
N GLN A 128 -13.92 -13.65 -3.35
CA GLN A 128 -15.12 -12.84 -3.13
C GLN A 128 -16.17 -13.18 -4.19
N ARG A 129 -17.45 -13.13 -3.80
CA ARG A 129 -18.56 -13.30 -4.75
C ARG A 129 -18.76 -12.01 -5.54
N ASP A 130 -19.10 -12.11 -6.82
CA ASP A 130 -19.33 -10.94 -7.69
C ASP A 130 -20.36 -9.95 -7.12
N GLN A 131 -21.40 -10.43 -6.43
CA GLN A 131 -22.40 -9.56 -5.80
C GLN A 131 -21.80 -8.71 -4.67
N ASP A 132 -20.93 -9.32 -3.86
CA ASP A 132 -20.24 -8.61 -2.77
C ASP A 132 -19.16 -7.67 -3.35
N LEU A 133 -18.43 -8.11 -4.38
CA LEU A 133 -17.45 -7.28 -5.07
C LEU A 133 -18.10 -6.03 -5.68
N ARG A 134 -19.26 -6.18 -6.34
CA ARG A 134 -20.01 -5.05 -6.88
C ARG A 134 -20.47 -4.06 -5.80
N LEU A 135 -20.87 -4.55 -4.63
CA LEU A 135 -21.20 -3.70 -3.49
C LEU A 135 -19.97 -2.92 -3.00
N ARG A 136 -18.85 -3.62 -2.80
CA ARG A 136 -17.62 -3.03 -2.26
C ARG A 136 -17.01 -1.98 -3.17
N LEU A 137 -17.07 -2.16 -4.50
CA LEU A 137 -16.62 -1.12 -5.45
C LEU A 137 -17.29 0.24 -5.26
N ASN A 138 -18.44 0.29 -4.57
CA ASN A 138 -19.19 1.51 -4.31
C ASN A 138 -19.14 1.96 -2.83
N THR A 139 -18.59 1.16 -1.93
CA THR A 139 -18.75 1.37 -0.46
C THR A 139 -17.49 1.17 0.36
N ASP A 140 -16.55 0.35 -0.12
CA ASP A 140 -15.30 0.05 0.56
C ASP A 140 -14.22 1.04 0.09
N PRO A 141 -13.55 1.78 0.98
CA PRO A 141 -12.42 2.62 0.60
C PRO A 141 -11.20 1.79 0.18
N HIS A 142 -11.17 0.48 0.44
CA HIS A 142 -10.09 -0.36 0.00
C HIS A 142 -10.31 -0.86 -1.43
N SER A 143 -9.27 -0.80 -2.25
CA SER A 143 -9.26 -1.48 -3.55
C SER A 143 -9.43 -3.00 -3.37
N PRO A 144 -10.02 -3.71 -4.34
CA PRO A 144 -10.07 -5.17 -4.32
C PRO A 144 -8.68 -5.77 -4.13
N ASN A 145 -8.57 -6.80 -3.29
CA ASN A 145 -7.29 -7.34 -2.83
C ASN A 145 -6.26 -7.62 -3.95
N GLN A 146 -6.70 -8.11 -5.11
CA GLN A 146 -5.81 -8.37 -6.25
C GLN A 146 -5.10 -7.11 -6.77
N TYR A 147 -5.76 -5.93 -6.70
CA TYR A 147 -5.19 -4.65 -7.11
C TYR A 147 -4.43 -3.94 -5.98
N ARG A 148 -4.59 -4.39 -4.73
CA ARG A 148 -3.67 -4.01 -3.63
C ARG A 148 -2.32 -4.75 -3.76
N CYS A 149 -2.34 -5.94 -4.36
CA CYS A 149 -1.16 -6.81 -4.49
C CYS A 149 -0.31 -6.55 -5.74
N ASN A 150 -0.96 -6.40 -6.91
CA ASN A 150 -0.32 -6.54 -8.23
C ASN A 150 0.43 -5.30 -8.73
#